data_AF-A0A955JKS9-F1
#
_entry.id   AF-A0A955JKS9-F1
#
_cell.length_a   1.000
_cell.length_b   1.000
_cell.length_c   1.000
_cell.angle_alpha   90.00
_cell.angle_beta   90.00
_cell.angle_gamma   90.00
#
_symmetry.space_group_name_H-M   'P 1'
#
loop_
_entity.id
_entity.type
_entity.pdbx_description
1 polymer ?
#
loop_
_entity_poly.entity_id
_entity_poly.type
_entity_poly.pdbx_seq_one_letter_code
_entity_poly.pdbx_strand_id
1 'polypeptide(L)'
;MLLLGLLLVVLEKTHVTDFIKTSDRSAQTDGPTKAQQEQQAKADAKAKQDYLDSVAKSDTSSGNSTSSTTESPARESGTLSVTASQSGGTVTVLTQMQGVTAGTCTLAATNGPKNTSQTAQVIYQPEFSSCAGFSVPTSTLGSGRWDISVSVAPGSGATLTKATTLEVK
;
A
#
# COMPACT_ATOMS: atom_id res chain seq x y z
N MET A 1 20.84 -42.17 -55.48
CA MET A 1 21.21 -43.43 -54.80
C MET A 1 21.86 -43.04 -53.48
N LEU A 2 21.18 -43.30 -52.35
CA LEU A 2 21.49 -44.40 -51.40
C LEU A 2 22.94 -44.29 -50.87
N LEU A 3 23.26 -44.21 -49.58
CA LEU A 3 22.68 -44.77 -48.35
C LEU A 3 23.02 -43.81 -47.16
N LEU A 4 22.10 -43.48 -46.24
CA LEU A 4 21.72 -44.21 -45.02
C LEU A 4 22.86 -44.90 -44.25
N GLY A 5 23.15 -44.45 -43.02
CA GLY A 5 24.09 -45.14 -42.14
C GLY A 5 24.16 -44.52 -40.74
N LEU A 6 23.18 -44.88 -39.92
CA LEU A 6 22.99 -44.62 -38.49
C LEU A 6 24.28 -44.82 -37.64
N LEU A 7 24.53 -43.93 -36.67
CA LEU A 7 25.13 -44.30 -35.36
C LEU A 7 24.83 -43.19 -34.33
N LEU A 8 23.77 -43.43 -33.56
CA LEU A 8 23.45 -42.75 -32.30
C LEU A 8 24.20 -43.43 -31.15
N VAL A 9 24.36 -42.67 -30.05
CA VAL A 9 24.75 -43.07 -28.68
C VAL A 9 26.28 -43.25 -28.55
N VAL A 10 27.01 -42.44 -27.76
CA VAL A 10 26.97 -42.38 -26.29
C VAL A 10 27.28 -40.95 -25.81
N LEU A 11 26.29 -40.30 -25.20
CA LEU A 11 26.51 -39.30 -24.13
C LEU A 11 26.89 -40.10 -22.88
N GLU A 12 28.07 -39.87 -22.33
CA GLU A 12 28.33 -39.82 -20.87
C GLU A 12 29.82 -39.60 -20.60
N LYS A 13 30.10 -38.77 -19.58
CA LYS A 13 31.41 -38.34 -19.04
C LYS A 13 32.10 -37.16 -19.72
N THR A 14 31.44 -36.00 -19.68
CA THR A 14 32.17 -34.75 -19.45
C THR A 14 32.32 -34.55 -17.94
N HIS A 15 33.54 -34.80 -17.44
CA HIS A 15 33.96 -34.36 -16.12
C HIS A 15 33.93 -32.83 -16.07
N VAL A 16 32.90 -32.26 -15.45
CA VAL A 16 32.90 -30.85 -15.07
C VAL A 16 33.64 -30.76 -13.75
N THR A 17 34.86 -30.23 -13.82
CA THR A 17 35.68 -29.83 -12.68
C THR A 17 34.97 -28.70 -11.93
N ASP A 18 34.40 -29.02 -10.78
CA ASP A 18 33.84 -28.03 -9.86
C ASP A 18 34.98 -27.40 -9.05
N PHE A 19 35.48 -26.26 -9.54
CA PHE A 19 36.45 -25.41 -8.85
C PHE A 19 35.70 -24.33 -8.07
N ILE A 20 35.16 -24.68 -6.92
CA ILE A 20 34.86 -23.72 -5.85
C ILE A 20 35.40 -24.31 -4.54
N LYS A 21 36.66 -23.96 -4.23
CA LYS A 21 37.20 -24.11 -2.88
C LYS A 21 36.71 -22.93 -2.05
N THR A 22 35.48 -23.00 -1.56
CA THR A 22 35.01 -22.15 -0.47
C THR A 22 35.39 -22.79 0.86
N SER A 23 36.18 -22.08 1.65
CA SER A 23 36.51 -22.47 3.02
C SER A 23 35.24 -22.74 3.82
N ASP A 24 35.08 -23.98 4.27
CA ASP A 24 34.08 -24.40 5.23
C ASP A 24 34.20 -23.59 6.54
N ARG A 25 33.22 -22.70 6.74
CA ARG A 25 32.70 -22.41 8.08
C ARG A 25 31.18 -22.46 8.00
N SER A 26 30.67 -23.69 7.85
CA SER A 26 29.28 -24.03 8.10
C SER A 26 28.93 -23.65 9.54
N ALA A 27 28.30 -22.49 9.72
CA ALA A 27 27.44 -22.28 10.87
C ALA A 27 26.12 -22.98 10.53
N GLN A 28 26.01 -24.24 10.95
CA GLN A 28 24.75 -24.98 10.91
C GLN A 28 23.76 -24.29 11.86
N THR A 29 22.93 -23.40 11.33
CA THR A 29 21.71 -22.98 12.02
C THR A 29 20.71 -24.11 11.87
N ASP A 30 20.70 -25.04 12.82
CA ASP A 30 19.64 -26.05 12.90
C ASP A 30 18.29 -25.32 13.01
N GLY A 31 17.39 -25.61 12.08
CA GLY A 31 16.02 -25.11 12.11
C GLY A 31 15.30 -25.57 13.39
N PRO A 32 14.12 -24.99 13.70
CA PRO A 32 13.40 -25.31 14.92
C PRO A 32 13.11 -26.81 14.99
N THR A 33 13.45 -27.41 16.12
CA THR A 33 13.17 -28.82 16.42
C THR A 33 11.67 -29.11 16.35
N LYS A 34 11.29 -30.37 16.11
CA LYS A 34 9.88 -30.79 16.06
C LYS A 34 9.08 -30.34 17.30
N ALA A 35 9.70 -30.42 18.48
CA ALA A 35 9.10 -29.96 19.73
C ALA A 35 8.83 -28.44 19.73
N GLN A 36 9.76 -27.63 19.21
CA GLN A 36 9.57 -26.19 19.07
C GLN A 36 8.48 -25.84 18.07
N GLN A 37 8.38 -26.57 16.95
CA GLN A 37 7.30 -26.39 15.97
C GLN A 37 5.93 -26.74 16.55
N GLU A 38 5.83 -27.84 17.32
CA GLU A 38 4.59 -28.21 18.00
C GLU A 38 4.18 -27.19 19.08
N GLN A 39 5.15 -26.63 19.79
CA GLN A 39 4.91 -25.61 20.81
C GLN A 39 4.46 -24.28 20.19
N GLN A 40 5.06 -23.90 19.06
CA GLN A 40 4.64 -22.74 18.27
C GLN A 40 3.23 -22.92 17.71
N ALA A 41 2.92 -24.08 17.12
CA ALA A 41 1.58 -24.37 16.59
C ALA A 41 0.49 -24.31 17.67
N LYS A 42 0.80 -24.74 18.90
CA LYS A 42 -0.12 -24.62 20.05
C LYS A 42 -0.31 -23.17 20.48
N ALA A 43 0.76 -22.37 20.50
CA ALA A 43 0.68 -20.95 20.84
C ALA A 43 -0.13 -20.17 19.80
N ASP A 44 0.09 -20.44 18.51
CA ASP A 44 -0.62 -19.79 17.41
C ASP A 44 -2.11 -20.15 17.40
N ALA A 45 -2.44 -21.43 17.64
CA ALA A 45 -3.82 -21.89 17.74
C ALA A 45 -4.56 -21.21 18.91
N LYS A 46 -3.88 -21.05 20.05
CA LYS A 46 -4.44 -20.36 21.22
C LYS A 46 -4.66 -18.87 20.95
N ALA A 47 -3.67 -18.19 20.38
CA ALA A 47 -3.78 -16.76 20.05
C ALA A 47 -4.93 -16.49 19.06
N LYS A 48 -5.10 -17.37 18.07
CA LYS A 48 -6.22 -17.29 17.13
C LYS A 48 -7.58 -17.46 17.81
N GLN A 49 -7.70 -18.39 18.77
CA GLN A 49 -8.95 -18.59 19.49
C GLN A 49 -9.29 -17.40 20.39
N ASP A 50 -8.30 -16.89 21.13
CA ASP A 50 -8.48 -15.74 22.02
C ASP A 50 -8.94 -14.50 21.24
N TYR A 51 -8.44 -14.30 20.00
CA TYR A 51 -8.90 -13.24 19.11
C TYR A 51 -10.36 -13.42 18.68
N LEU A 52 -10.75 -14.60 18.22
CA LEU A 52 -12.12 -14.87 17.78
C LEU A 52 -13.13 -14.69 18.93
N ASP A 53 -12.77 -15.09 20.14
CA ASP A 53 -13.61 -14.93 21.34
C ASP A 53 -13.76 -13.45 21.74
N SER A 54 -12.75 -12.61 21.46
CA SER A 54 -12.82 -11.16 21.70
C SER A 54 -13.74 -10.44 20.71
N VAL A 55 -13.73 -10.87 19.44
CA VAL A 55 -14.61 -10.32 18.40
C VAL A 55 -16.06 -10.75 18.65
N ALA A 56 -16.29 -12.02 19.00
CA ALA A 56 -17.64 -12.54 19.27
C ALA A 56 -18.32 -11.92 20.51
N LYS A 57 -17.57 -11.34 21.46
CA LYS A 57 -18.10 -10.62 22.62
C LYS A 57 -18.45 -9.15 22.35
N SER A 58 -18.09 -8.63 21.17
CA SER A 58 -18.28 -7.22 20.82
C SER A 58 -19.59 -6.94 20.06
N ASP A 59 -20.33 -7.98 19.67
CA ASP A 59 -21.58 -7.87 18.89
C ASP A 59 -22.86 -7.89 19.78
N THR A 60 -22.91 -7.08 20.83
CA THR A 60 -24.18 -6.77 21.52
C THR A 60 -24.23 -5.29 21.92
N SER A 61 -24.42 -4.43 20.91
CA SER A 61 -25.28 -3.26 21.04
C SER A 61 -25.57 -2.67 19.68
N SER A 62 -26.83 -2.77 19.26
CA SER A 62 -27.35 -2.14 18.04
C SER A 62 -28.27 -0.99 18.44
N GLY A 63 -28.09 0.16 17.78
CA GLY A 63 -29.12 1.19 17.58
C GLY A 63 -28.93 2.50 18.35
N ASN A 64 -28.61 3.59 17.65
CA ASN A 64 -29.63 4.53 17.17
C ASN A 64 -28.99 5.69 16.37
N SER A 65 -29.45 5.91 15.13
CA SER A 65 -29.11 7.07 14.32
C SER A 65 -29.74 8.33 14.92
N THR A 66 -28.95 9.38 15.13
CA THR A 66 -29.43 10.76 15.18
C THR A 66 -28.37 11.66 14.60
N SER A 67 -28.76 12.36 13.53
CA SER A 67 -27.98 13.42 12.89
C SER A 67 -28.12 14.69 13.73
N SER A 68 -27.00 15.19 14.25
CA SER A 68 -26.81 16.60 14.59
C SER A 68 -25.32 16.93 14.59
N THR A 69 -24.94 17.80 13.67
CA THR A 69 -23.68 18.55 13.66
C THR A 69 -23.50 19.27 15.00
N THR A 70 -22.38 19.00 15.71
CA THR A 70 -21.49 19.99 16.35
C THR A 70 -20.26 19.28 16.92
N GLU A 71 -19.09 19.79 16.52
CA GLU A 71 -17.71 19.59 16.99
C GLU A 71 -17.30 18.23 17.60
N SER A 72 -16.53 17.51 16.78
CA SER A 72 -15.71 16.38 17.20
C SER A 72 -14.66 16.84 18.23
N PRO A 73 -14.45 16.11 19.34
CA PRO A 73 -13.42 16.44 20.31
C PRO A 73 -12.07 16.45 19.62
N ALA A 74 -11.26 17.48 19.86
CA ALA A 74 -9.94 17.69 19.28
C ALA A 74 -9.08 16.43 19.44
N ARG A 75 -9.09 15.59 18.42
CA ARG A 75 -8.38 14.32 18.31
C ARG A 75 -7.05 14.66 17.69
N GLU A 76 -5.94 14.26 18.31
CA GLU A 76 -4.57 14.60 17.89
C GLU A 76 -4.46 14.70 16.37
N SER A 77 -4.36 15.96 15.92
CA SER A 77 -4.62 16.35 14.54
C SER A 77 -3.46 15.89 13.68
N GLY A 78 -3.63 14.78 12.95
CA GLY A 78 -2.72 14.46 11.86
C GLY A 78 -2.64 15.67 10.90
N THR A 79 -1.44 16.03 10.47
CA THR A 79 -1.26 17.15 9.55
C THR A 79 -1.33 16.63 8.12
N LEU A 80 -2.01 17.34 7.21
CA LEU A 80 -2.01 17.04 5.77
C LEU A 80 -1.58 18.27 4.96
N SER A 81 -0.56 18.10 4.15
CA SER A 81 -0.11 19.07 3.14
C SER A 81 -0.34 18.52 1.73
N VAL A 82 -0.72 19.40 0.81
CA VAL A 82 -1.04 19.06 -0.59
C VAL A 82 -0.37 20.07 -1.49
N THR A 83 0.36 19.58 -2.48
CA THR A 83 0.98 20.39 -3.52
C THR A 83 0.50 19.90 -4.88
N ALA A 84 0.08 20.83 -5.73
CA ALA A 84 -0.32 20.54 -7.11
C ALA A 84 0.59 21.32 -8.06
N SER A 85 1.03 20.68 -9.13
CA SER A 85 1.85 21.31 -10.16
C SER A 85 1.53 20.74 -11.53
N GLN A 86 1.66 21.56 -12.56
CA GLN A 86 1.50 21.14 -13.94
C GLN A 86 2.87 20.93 -14.58
N SER A 87 3.03 19.82 -15.29
CA SER A 87 4.15 19.60 -16.20
C SER A 87 3.61 19.01 -17.51
N GLY A 88 3.80 19.72 -18.61
CA GLY A 88 3.20 19.38 -19.90
C GLY A 88 1.67 19.26 -19.81
N GLY A 89 1.13 18.17 -20.34
CA GLY A 89 -0.31 17.88 -20.36
C GLY A 89 -0.84 17.15 -19.12
N THR A 90 -0.15 17.22 -17.98
CA THR A 90 -0.55 16.51 -16.76
C THR A 90 -0.37 17.38 -15.52
N VAL A 91 -1.37 17.33 -14.64
CA VAL A 91 -1.30 17.88 -13.29
C VAL A 91 -0.97 16.75 -12.32
N THR A 92 0.12 16.91 -11.58
CA THR A 92 0.54 15.99 -10.52
C THR A 92 0.19 16.58 -9.16
N VAL A 93 -0.48 15.78 -8.34
CA VAL A 93 -0.82 16.14 -6.95
C VAL A 93 -0.08 15.22 -6.00
N LEU A 94 0.74 15.82 -5.15
CA LEU A 94 1.51 15.13 -4.11
C LEU A 94 1.01 15.56 -2.74
N THR A 95 1.22 14.66 -1.77
CA THR A 95 0.77 14.86 -0.40
C THR A 95 1.86 14.44 0.56
N GLN A 96 1.89 15.09 1.71
CA GLN A 96 2.71 14.68 2.84
C GLN A 96 1.88 14.86 4.11
N MET A 97 1.86 13.81 4.95
CA MET A 97 1.07 13.77 6.17
C MET A 97 1.83 13.15 7.35
N GLN A 98 1.46 13.56 8.56
CA GLN A 98 1.98 13.00 9.82
C GLN A 98 0.84 12.35 10.60
N GLY A 99 1.15 11.30 11.36
CA GLY A 99 0.17 10.61 12.22
C GLY A 99 -0.79 9.67 11.48
N VAL A 100 -0.57 9.41 10.19
CA VAL A 100 -1.34 8.43 9.39
C VAL A 100 -0.38 7.39 8.84
N THR A 101 -0.59 6.11 9.11
CA THR A 101 0.28 5.02 8.63
C THR A 101 -0.36 4.17 7.55
N ALA A 102 -1.69 4.18 7.44
CA ALA A 102 -2.44 3.45 6.44
C ALA A 102 -3.80 4.11 6.22
N GLY A 103 -4.37 3.92 5.02
CA GLY A 103 -5.65 4.48 4.66
C GLY A 103 -5.82 4.64 3.16
N THR A 104 -6.96 5.19 2.77
CA THR A 104 -7.25 5.52 1.37
C THR A 104 -7.34 7.03 1.20
N CYS A 105 -6.66 7.52 0.18
CA CYS A 105 -6.74 8.90 -0.28
C CYS A 105 -7.74 9.02 -1.43
N THR A 106 -8.51 10.09 -1.43
CA THR A 106 -9.42 10.47 -2.52
C THR A 106 -9.09 11.89 -2.97
N LEU A 107 -8.65 12.02 -4.21
CA LEU A 107 -8.52 13.29 -4.92
C LEU A 107 -9.84 13.63 -5.60
N ALA A 108 -10.32 14.86 -5.42
CA ALA A 108 -11.36 15.46 -6.25
C ALA A 108 -10.80 16.73 -6.89
N ALA A 109 -11.01 16.91 -8.19
CA ALA A 109 -10.60 18.12 -8.89
C ALA A 109 -11.73 18.62 -9.80
N THR A 110 -11.90 19.95 -9.85
CA THR A 110 -12.95 20.61 -10.63
C THR A 110 -12.41 21.79 -11.42
N ASN A 111 -12.97 22.01 -12.62
CA ASN A 111 -12.80 23.22 -13.42
C ASN A 111 -14.17 23.60 -14.01
N GLY A 112 -14.86 24.53 -13.35
CA GLY A 112 -16.25 24.87 -13.68
C GLY A 112 -17.16 23.63 -13.64
N PRO A 113 -17.84 23.25 -14.75
CA PRO A 113 -18.72 22.09 -14.77
C PRO A 113 -17.99 20.75 -14.85
N LYS A 114 -16.70 20.74 -15.20
CA LYS A 114 -15.91 19.51 -15.34
C LYS A 114 -15.38 19.09 -13.98
N ASN A 115 -15.46 17.80 -13.69
CA ASN A 115 -14.97 17.21 -12.46
C ASN A 115 -14.31 15.85 -12.71
N THR A 116 -13.43 15.45 -11.82
CA THR A 116 -12.82 14.12 -11.80
C THR A 116 -12.51 13.72 -10.37
N SER A 117 -12.46 12.41 -10.13
CA SER A 117 -12.11 11.83 -8.84
C SER A 117 -11.17 10.65 -9.05
N GLN A 118 -10.15 10.54 -8.20
CA GLN A 118 -9.18 9.45 -8.21
C GLN A 118 -8.93 8.96 -6.79
N THR A 119 -8.66 7.68 -6.64
CA THR A 119 -8.28 7.09 -5.35
C THR A 119 -6.86 6.55 -5.38
N ALA A 120 -6.18 6.62 -4.24
CA ALA A 120 -4.84 6.11 -4.04
C ALA A 120 -4.70 5.56 -2.62
N GLN A 121 -3.74 4.65 -2.41
CA GLN A 121 -3.43 4.17 -1.07
C GLN A 121 -2.42 5.09 -0.38
N VAL A 122 -2.48 5.13 0.96
CA VAL A 122 -1.42 5.73 1.77
C VAL A 122 -0.20 4.82 1.75
N ILE A 123 0.97 5.43 1.56
CA ILE A 123 2.30 4.85 1.63
C ILE A 123 2.96 5.41 2.88
N TYR A 124 3.35 4.52 3.79
CA TYR A 124 4.04 4.87 5.02
C TYR A 124 5.55 4.97 4.81
N GLN A 125 6.16 6.03 5.34
CA GLN A 125 7.59 6.15 5.53
C GLN A 125 7.86 6.51 7.01
N PRO A 126 9.05 6.18 7.56
CA PRO A 126 9.32 6.39 8.98
C PRO A 126 9.10 7.84 9.45
N GLU A 127 9.43 8.82 8.61
CA GLU A 127 9.35 10.25 8.93
C GLU A 127 7.99 10.88 8.59
N PHE A 128 7.29 10.37 7.58
CA PHE A 128 5.99 10.87 7.13
C PHE A 128 5.29 9.84 6.24
N SER A 129 4.02 10.07 5.94
CA SER A 129 3.28 9.30 4.94
C SER A 129 2.85 10.15 3.76
N SER A 130 2.59 9.52 2.63
CA SER A 130 2.05 10.17 1.44
C SER A 130 0.97 9.30 0.81
N CYS A 131 0.05 9.87 0.04
CA CYS A 131 -0.68 9.09 -0.94
C CYS A 131 0.29 8.62 -2.04
N ALA A 132 -0.07 7.57 -2.79
CA ALA A 132 0.70 7.09 -3.95
C ALA A 132 0.88 8.10 -5.11
N GLY A 133 0.46 9.36 -4.91
CA GLY A 133 0.44 10.42 -5.90
C GLY A 133 -0.78 10.31 -6.81
N PHE A 134 -1.17 11.44 -7.38
CA PHE A 134 -2.23 11.50 -8.38
C PHE A 134 -1.72 12.18 -9.64
N SER A 135 -2.22 11.73 -10.80
CA SER A 135 -1.91 12.32 -12.09
C SER A 135 -3.20 12.49 -12.88
N VAL A 136 -3.53 13.74 -13.18
CA VAL A 136 -4.74 14.11 -13.91
C VAL A 136 -4.34 14.74 -15.24
N PRO A 137 -4.66 14.11 -16.39
CA PRO A 137 -4.43 14.71 -17.69
C PRO A 137 -5.18 16.04 -17.83
N THR A 138 -4.55 17.06 -18.41
CA THR A 138 -5.21 18.36 -18.63
C THR A 138 -6.37 18.24 -19.63
N SER A 139 -6.39 17.21 -20.48
CA SER A 139 -7.53 16.90 -21.36
C SER A 139 -8.82 16.57 -20.61
N THR A 140 -8.74 16.13 -19.34
CA THR A 140 -9.91 15.79 -18.52
C THR A 140 -10.70 17.02 -18.10
N LEU A 141 -10.02 18.06 -17.60
CA LEU A 141 -10.69 19.26 -17.07
C LEU A 141 -10.43 20.53 -17.92
N GLY A 142 -9.52 20.49 -18.89
CA GLY A 142 -9.11 21.63 -19.70
C GLY A 142 -8.22 22.62 -18.96
N SER A 143 -7.83 23.69 -19.65
CA SER A 143 -7.12 24.83 -19.07
C SER A 143 -8.02 25.68 -18.17
N GLY A 144 -7.41 26.45 -17.27
CA GLY A 144 -8.08 27.35 -16.33
C GLY A 144 -7.78 27.02 -14.87
N ARG A 145 -8.52 27.65 -13.98
CA ARG A 145 -8.38 27.46 -12.54
C ARG A 145 -8.99 26.14 -12.11
N TRP A 146 -8.15 25.25 -11.57
CA TRP A 146 -8.58 24.00 -10.97
C TRP A 146 -8.69 24.17 -9.46
N ASP A 147 -9.82 23.78 -8.89
CA ASP A 147 -9.98 23.57 -7.45
C ASP A 147 -9.74 22.10 -7.14
N ILE A 148 -8.80 21.81 -6.24
CA ILE A 148 -8.30 20.47 -5.97
C ILE A 148 -8.45 20.19 -4.47
N SER A 149 -9.07 19.08 -4.11
CA SER A 149 -9.22 18.61 -2.74
C SER A 149 -8.70 17.19 -2.59
N VAL A 150 -7.93 16.94 -1.54
CA VAL A 150 -7.54 15.58 -1.14
C VAL A 150 -8.09 15.29 0.23
N SER A 151 -8.80 14.17 0.34
CA SER A 151 -9.25 13.60 1.60
C SER A 151 -8.52 12.30 1.87
N VAL A 152 -8.08 12.10 3.11
CA VAL A 152 -7.41 10.88 3.57
C VAL A 152 -8.26 10.26 4.67
N ALA A 153 -8.81 9.09 4.39
CA ALA A 153 -9.52 8.28 5.36
C ALA A 153 -8.52 7.28 5.98
N PRO A 154 -7.97 7.56 7.17
CA PRO A 154 -7.06 6.63 7.83
C PRO A 154 -7.82 5.36 8.25
N GLY A 155 -7.12 4.23 8.35
CA GLY A 155 -7.73 2.98 8.84
C GLY A 155 -8.31 3.10 10.28
N SER A 156 -7.82 4.06 11.05
CA SER A 156 -8.35 4.48 12.33
C SER A 156 -8.06 5.97 12.53
N GLY A 157 -9.03 6.75 13.03
CA GLY A 157 -8.85 8.19 13.24
C GLY A 157 -9.87 9.03 12.50
N ALA A 158 -9.67 10.34 12.54
CA ALA A 158 -10.49 11.29 11.78
C ALA A 158 -9.96 11.44 10.35
N THR A 159 -10.85 11.64 9.39
CA THR A 159 -10.48 11.98 8.02
C THR A 159 -9.76 13.32 7.97
N LEU A 160 -8.64 13.37 7.26
CA LEU A 160 -7.92 14.61 6.98
C LEU A 160 -8.32 15.12 5.61
N THR A 161 -8.64 16.40 5.47
CA THR A 161 -8.95 17.00 4.16
C THR A 161 -8.17 18.28 3.95
N LYS A 162 -7.64 18.46 2.75
CA LYS A 162 -6.92 19.68 2.37
C LYS A 162 -7.26 20.04 0.92
N ALA A 163 -7.61 21.31 0.73
CA ALA A 163 -7.85 21.89 -0.57
C ALA A 163 -6.70 22.81 -1.00
N THR A 164 -6.50 22.91 -2.31
CA THR A 164 -5.59 23.84 -2.98
C THR A 164 -6.16 24.23 -4.34
N THR A 165 -5.56 25.21 -4.98
CA THR A 165 -5.95 25.65 -6.32
C THR A 165 -4.73 25.74 -7.21
N LEU A 166 -4.89 25.40 -8.49
CA LEU A 166 -3.82 25.47 -9.49
C LEU A 166 -4.34 26.12 -10.77
N GLU A 167 -3.60 27.10 -11.29
CA GLU A 167 -3.87 27.65 -12.62
C GLU A 167 -3.20 26.77 -13.68
N VAL A 168 -4.02 26.08 -14.48
CA VAL A 168 -3.56 25.15 -15.52
C VAL A 168 -3.57 25.85 -16.88
N LYS A 169 -2.46 25.80 -17.59
CA LYS A 169 -2.28 26.43 -18.91
C LYS A 169 -2.39 25.43 -20.05
#